data_AF-A0A1D1ZFS5-F1
#
_entry.id   AF-A0A1D1ZFS5-F1
#
_cell.length_a   1.000
_cell.length_b   1.000
_cell.length_c   1.000
_cell.angle_alpha   90.00
_cell.angle_beta   90.00
_cell.angle_gamma   90.00
#
_symmetry.space_group_name_H-M   'P 1'
#
loop_
_entity.id
_entity.type
_entity.pdbx_description
1 polymer ?
#
loop_
_entity_poly.entity_id
_entity_poly.type
_entity_poly.pdbx_seq_one_letter_code
_entity_poly.pdbx_strand_id
1 'polypeptide(L)'
;IILIFSAMTYYALYRKSSIGMALTDSLDELIQLDKITPQLALKVLAQFDKSITEALDCRVKTRATFKQGSLRTYRFCDEVWTFIIKDPNLRIEHEQLQVDKIKIVACSAKKPGEAEK
;
A
#
# COMPACT_ATOMS: atom_id res chain seq x y z
N ILE A 1 -4.25 -4.56 -4.12
CA ILE A 1 -2.97 -3.90 -3.81
C ILE A 1 -2.08 -4.99 -3.21
N ILE A 2 -1.26 -5.66 -4.04
CA ILE A 2 -0.26 -6.61 -3.51
C ILE A 2 1.00 -5.81 -3.19
N LEU A 3 1.56 -6.19 -2.05
CA LEU A 3 2.50 -5.53 -1.17
C LEU A 3 3.91 -5.47 -1.77
N ILE A 4 4.56 -4.31 -1.69
CA ILE A 4 6.02 -4.19 -1.75
C ILE A 4 6.49 -3.33 -0.56
N PHE A 5 7.51 -3.86 0.11
CA PHE A 5 8.13 -3.39 1.36
C PHE A 5 8.75 -1.99 1.26
N SER A 6 8.88 -1.32 2.42
CA SER A 6 9.18 0.10 2.58
C SER A 6 10.66 0.43 2.82
N ALA A 7 11.04 1.69 2.59
CA ALA A 7 11.77 2.50 3.59
C ALA A 7 11.62 4.02 3.41
N MET A 8 11.32 4.69 4.54
CA MET A 8 11.75 6.04 4.98
C MET A 8 11.36 7.32 4.21
N THR A 9 10.29 7.25 3.43
CA THR A 9 9.28 8.33 3.39
C THR A 9 7.98 7.58 3.64
N TYR A 10 7.21 7.90 4.68
CA TYR A 10 5.98 7.17 4.93
C TYR A 10 5.03 7.42 3.75
N TYR A 11 5.00 6.50 2.80
CA TYR A 11 4.22 6.67 1.60
C TYR A 11 2.75 6.67 2.00
N ALA A 12 2.04 7.76 1.70
CA ALA A 12 0.58 7.84 1.81
C ALA A 12 -0.15 6.82 0.89
N LEU A 13 0.59 5.89 0.27
CA LEU A 13 0.09 4.78 -0.54
C LEU A 13 -0.97 3.97 0.22
N TYR A 14 -0.71 3.66 1.49
CA TYR A 14 -1.62 2.86 2.31
C TYR A 14 -2.91 3.60 2.70
N ARG A 15 -2.99 4.92 2.52
CA ARG A 15 -4.24 5.66 2.74
C ARG A 15 -5.34 5.26 1.74
N LYS A 16 -4.96 4.73 0.56
CA LYS A 16 -5.89 4.19 -0.44
C LYS A 16 -6.28 2.72 -0.19
N SER A 17 -5.77 2.10 0.88
CA SER A 17 -6.25 0.79 1.32
C SER A 17 -7.63 0.92 1.97
N SER A 18 -8.38 -0.18 2.12
CA SER A 18 -9.70 -0.15 2.76
C SER A 18 -9.66 0.46 4.17
N ILE A 19 -8.64 0.13 4.96
CA ILE A 19 -8.46 0.72 6.31
C ILE A 19 -8.08 2.20 6.25
N GLY A 20 -7.25 2.61 5.29
CA GLY A 20 -6.85 4.00 5.11
C GLY A 20 -8.00 4.90 4.63
N MET A 21 -8.86 4.39 3.75
CA MET A 21 -10.06 5.08 3.29
C MET A 21 -11.05 5.24 4.44
N ALA A 22 -11.34 4.15 5.17
CA ALA A 22 -12.23 4.21 6.34
C ALA A 22 -11.74 5.21 7.41
N LEU A 23 -10.42 5.27 7.64
CA LEU A 23 -9.83 6.27 8.53
C LEU A 23 -10.02 7.69 7.99
N THR A 24 -9.79 7.92 6.70
CA THR A 24 -9.94 9.24 6.08
C THR A 24 -11.39 9.70 6.14
N ASP A 25 -12.34 8.82 5.79
CA ASP A 25 -13.78 9.11 5.86
C ASP A 25 -14.21 9.47 7.30
N SER A 26 -13.71 8.72 8.29
CA SER A 26 -13.99 9.00 9.71
C SER A 26 -13.41 10.33 10.17
N LEU A 27 -12.20 10.68 9.72
CA LEU A 27 -11.57 11.97 10.04
C LEU A 27 -12.33 13.13 9.39
N ASP A 28 -12.77 12.96 8.14
CA ASP A 28 -13.56 13.96 7.43
C ASP A 28 -14.92 14.21 8.12
N GLU A 29 -15.59 13.16 8.61
CA GLU A 29 -16.81 13.31 9.42
C GLU A 29 -16.55 14.10 10.71
N LEU A 30 -15.47 13.80 11.43
CA LEU A 30 -15.11 14.54 12.65
C LEU A 30 -14.77 16.01 12.39
N ILE A 31 -14.19 16.33 11.22
CA ILE A 31 -13.95 17.70 10.78
C ILE A 31 -15.28 18.39 10.48
N GLN A 32 -16.19 17.74 9.75
CA GLN A 32 -17.51 18.30 9.41
C GLN A 32 -18.36 18.59 10.66
N LEU A 33 -18.18 17.80 11.72
CA LEU A 33 -18.83 17.99 13.02
C LEU A 33 -18.10 18.99 13.94
N ASP A 34 -17.08 19.69 13.43
CA ASP A 34 -16.20 20.62 14.17
C ASP A 34 -15.60 20.01 15.45
N LYS A 35 -15.39 18.69 15.47
CA LYS A 35 -14.80 17.96 16.63
C LYS A 35 -13.28 18.00 16.61
N ILE A 36 -12.69 18.04 15.43
CA ILE A 36 -11.24 18.12 15.24
C ILE A 36 -10.90 19.13 14.15
N THR A 37 -9.70 19.69 14.22
CA THR A 37 -9.20 20.57 13.16
C THR A 37 -8.60 19.76 12.01
N PRO A 38 -8.61 20.28 10.76
CA PRO A 38 -7.93 19.64 9.63
C PRO A 38 -6.44 19.37 9.89
N GLN A 39 -5.76 20.27 10.61
CA GLN A 39 -4.36 20.11 10.98
C GLN A 39 -4.14 18.92 11.93
N LEU A 40 -5.10 18.62 12.81
CA LEU A 40 -5.03 17.45 13.67
C LEU A 40 -5.24 16.16 12.88
N ALA A 41 -6.22 16.13 11.97
CA ALA A 41 -6.44 14.97 11.09
C ALA A 41 -5.21 14.62 10.26
N LEU A 42 -4.50 15.63 9.72
CA LEU A 42 -3.23 15.41 9.01
C LEU A 42 -2.16 14.76 9.89
N LYS A 43 -2.08 15.12 11.18
CA LYS A 43 -1.17 14.46 12.14
C LYS A 43 -1.57 13.01 12.39
N VAL A 44 -2.86 12.72 12.49
CA VAL A 44 -3.36 11.34 12.63
C VAL A 44 -3.01 10.51 11.40
N LEU A 45 -3.19 11.05 10.20
CA LEU A 45 -2.81 10.37 8.96
C LEU A 45 -1.29 10.12 8.86
N ALA A 46 -0.47 11.08 9.28
CA ALA A 46 0.99 10.88 9.34
C ALA A 46 1.37 9.76 10.33
N GLN A 47 0.70 9.69 11.48
CA GLN A 47 0.89 8.60 12.44
C GLN A 47 0.40 7.25 11.89
N PHE A 48 -0.71 7.24 11.15
CA PHE A 48 -1.21 6.05 10.46
C PHE A 48 -0.18 5.52 9.46
N ASP A 49 0.40 6.39 8.62
CA ASP A 49 1.38 5.96 7.61
C ASP A 49 2.60 5.30 8.27
N LYS A 50 2.99 5.78 9.46
CA LYS A 50 4.02 5.14 10.30
C LYS A 50 3.59 3.79 10.83
N SER A 51 2.47 3.74 11.53
CA SER A 51 2.00 2.53 12.20
C SER A 51 1.69 1.38 11.24
N ILE A 52 1.13 1.66 10.05
CA ILE A 52 0.84 0.62 9.07
C ILE A 52 2.13 0.03 8.47
N THR A 53 3.13 0.88 8.21
CA THR A 53 4.42 0.46 7.66
C THR A 53 5.14 -0.45 8.66
N GLU A 54 5.22 -0.04 9.93
CA GLU A 54 5.81 -0.85 11.00
C GLU A 54 5.05 -2.16 11.22
N ALA A 55 3.71 -2.13 11.19
CA ALA A 55 2.90 -3.33 11.37
C ALA A 55 3.11 -4.33 10.22
N LEU A 56 3.18 -3.88 8.97
CA LEU A 56 3.43 -4.73 7.82
C LEU A 56 4.84 -5.35 7.87
N ASP A 57 5.84 -4.59 8.28
CA ASP A 57 7.23 -5.06 8.36
C ASP A 57 7.45 -6.05 9.53
N CYS A 58 6.92 -5.72 10.71
CA CYS A 58 7.22 -6.50 11.92
C CYS A 58 6.24 -7.66 12.17
N ARG A 59 5.00 -7.57 11.70
CA ARG A 59 3.93 -8.52 12.09
C ARG A 59 3.49 -9.45 10.97
N VAL A 60 3.64 -9.06 9.70
CA VAL A 60 3.16 -9.86 8.56
C VAL A 60 4.29 -10.73 8.01
N LYS A 61 4.14 -12.05 8.12
CA LYS A 61 5.09 -13.05 7.60
C LYS A 61 4.55 -13.84 6.41
N THR A 62 3.25 -13.74 6.15
CA THR A 62 2.58 -14.46 5.08
C THR A 62 3.12 -14.04 3.72
N ARG A 63 3.41 -15.04 2.88
CA ARG A 63 3.91 -14.85 1.52
C ARG A 63 2.84 -15.18 0.50
N ALA A 64 2.57 -14.23 -0.39
CA ALA A 64 1.76 -14.44 -1.58
C ALA A 64 2.67 -14.70 -2.79
N THR A 65 2.23 -15.57 -3.70
CA THR A 65 2.88 -15.81 -4.99
C THR A 65 1.88 -15.71 -6.12
N PHE A 66 2.32 -15.29 -7.29
CA PHE A 66 1.52 -15.25 -8.51
C PHE A 66 2.30 -16.02 -9.59
N LYS A 67 1.72 -17.11 -10.09
CA LYS A 67 2.40 -18.03 -11.03
C LYS A 67 1.92 -17.91 -12.47
N GLN A 68 0.72 -17.37 -12.68
CA GLN A 68 0.07 -17.23 -13.97
C GLN A 68 -0.59 -15.85 -14.06
N GLY A 69 -0.84 -15.40 -15.29
CA GLY A 69 -1.48 -14.12 -15.61
C GLY A 69 -0.75 -13.40 -16.75
N SER A 70 -1.49 -12.60 -17.51
CA SER A 70 -0.95 -11.80 -18.60
C SER A 70 -0.68 -10.37 -18.13
N LEU A 71 0.57 -9.91 -18.23
CA LEU A 71 0.90 -8.51 -17.97
C LEU A 71 0.29 -7.64 -19.08
N ARG A 72 -0.72 -6.83 -18.73
CA ARG A 72 -1.41 -5.95 -19.67
C ARG A 72 -0.66 -4.63 -19.89
N THR A 73 -0.17 -4.03 -18.82
CA THR A 73 0.63 -2.80 -18.88
C THR A 73 1.49 -2.68 -17.63
N TYR A 74 2.62 -2.00 -17.78
CA TYR A 74 3.47 -1.57 -16.68
C TYR A 74 3.83 -0.09 -16.82
N ARG A 75 4.21 0.56 -15.72
CA ARG A 75 4.75 1.92 -15.70
C ARG A 75 5.74 2.04 -14.55
N PHE A 76 6.84 2.71 -14.81
CA PHE A 76 7.76 3.20 -13.80
C PHE A 76 7.85 4.72 -13.90
N CYS A 77 7.57 5.43 -12.81
CA CYS A 77 7.64 6.89 -12.71
C CYS A 77 7.82 7.25 -11.24
N ASP A 78 8.68 8.22 -10.93
CA ASP A 78 8.95 8.71 -9.57
C ASP A 78 9.24 7.58 -8.56
N GLU A 79 10.09 6.62 -8.94
CA GLU A 79 10.44 5.45 -8.11
C GLU A 79 9.25 4.53 -7.74
N VAL A 80 8.11 4.68 -8.43
CA VAL A 80 6.91 3.86 -8.25
C VAL A 80 6.67 2.99 -9.48
N TRP A 81 6.65 1.68 -9.25
CA TRP A 81 6.19 0.70 -10.21
C TRP A 81 4.68 0.51 -10.12
N THR A 82 4.02 0.49 -11.28
CA THR A 82 2.61 0.09 -11.40
C THR A 82 2.47 -1.01 -12.44
N PHE A 83 1.88 -2.14 -12.07
CA PHE A 83 1.56 -3.24 -12.98
C PHE A 83 0.06 -3.49 -13.02
N ILE A 84 -0.45 -3.85 -14.20
CA ILE A 84 -1.81 -4.35 -14.38
C ILE A 84 -1.70 -5.74 -15.00
N ILE A 85 -2.11 -6.76 -14.25
CA ILE A 85 -2.07 -8.16 -14.68
C ILE A 85 -3.52 -8.65 -14.84
N LYS A 86 -3.80 -9.36 -15.93
CA LYS A 86 -5.08 -10.02 -16.21
C LYS A 86 -5.01 -11.50 -15.89
N ASP A 87 -6.12 -12.02 -15.39
CA ASP A 87 -6.35 -13.42 -15.04
C ASP A 87 -5.23 -14.04 -14.16
N PRO A 88 -4.71 -13.34 -13.11
CA PRO A 88 -3.69 -13.92 -12.28
C PRO A 88 -4.25 -15.02 -11.36
N ASN A 89 -3.44 -16.07 -11.18
CA ASN A 89 -3.66 -17.08 -10.13
C ASN A 89 -2.77 -16.72 -8.92
N LEU A 90 -3.38 -16.14 -7.90
CA LEU A 90 -2.73 -15.84 -6.63
C LEU A 90 -2.74 -17.09 -5.76
N ARG A 91 -1.60 -17.40 -5.14
CA ARG A 91 -1.50 -18.41 -4.09
C ARG A 91 -1.01 -17.75 -2.82
N ILE A 92 -1.79 -17.88 -1.76
CA ILE A 92 -1.47 -17.39 -0.41
C ILE A 92 -1.56 -18.61 0.50
N GLU A 93 -0.42 -19.03 1.04
CA GLU A 93 -0.33 -20.25 1.87
C GLU A 93 -0.98 -21.47 1.18
N HIS A 94 -2.10 -21.98 1.71
CA HIS A 94 -2.83 -23.13 1.17
C HIS A 94 -4.00 -22.74 0.26
N GLU A 95 -4.26 -21.45 0.08
CA GLU A 95 -5.38 -20.94 -0.72
C GLU A 95 -4.92 -20.53 -2.12
N GLN A 96 -5.76 -20.81 -3.11
CA GLN A 96 -5.61 -20.32 -4.47
C GLN A 96 -6.80 -19.44 -4.83
N LEU A 97 -6.50 -18.24 -5.29
CA LEU A 97 -7.49 -17.25 -5.70
C LEU A 97 -7.29 -16.92 -7.17
N GLN A 98 -8.30 -17.22 -7.97
CA GLN A 98 -8.45 -16.74 -9.34
C GLN A 98 -9.14 -15.37 -9.30
N VAL A 99 -8.55 -14.37 -9.95
CA VAL A 99 -9.18 -13.05 -10.11
C VAL A 99 -9.02 -12.58 -11.56
N ASP A 100 -9.99 -11.82 -12.07
CA ASP A 100 -9.97 -11.34 -13.45
C ASP A 100 -8.82 -10.36 -13.72
N LYS A 101 -8.47 -9.57 -12.71
CA LYS A 101 -7.49 -8.48 -12.86
C LYS A 101 -6.93 -8.03 -11.52
N ILE A 102 -5.64 -7.74 -11.50
CA ILE A 102 -5.00 -7.09 -10.37
C ILE A 102 -4.18 -5.88 -10.79
N LYS A 103 -4.18 -4.86 -9.93
CA LYS A 103 -3.26 -3.72 -9.98
C LYS A 103 -2.27 -3.83 -8.82
N ILE A 104 -0.98 -3.81 -9.16
CA ILE A 104 0.12 -3.76 -8.21
C ILE A 104 0.73 -2.37 -8.27
N VAL A 105 0.92 -1.74 -7.13
CA VAL A 105 1.60 -0.45 -6.99
C VAL A 105 2.69 -0.67 -5.94
N ALA A 106 3.92 -0.36 -6.31
CA ALA A 106 5.10 -0.70 -5.53
C ALA A 106 6.07 0.48 -5.51
N CYS A 107 6.49 0.86 -4.30
CA CYS A 107 7.53 1.87 -4.11
C CYS A 107 8.88 1.19 -3.86
N SER A 108 9.96 1.91 -4.14
CA SER A 108 11.32 1.47 -3.78
C SER A 108 11.46 1.27 -2.26
N ALA A 109 12.17 0.20 -1.88
CA ALA A 109 12.52 -0.12 -0.49
C ALA A 109 13.89 0.49 -0.08
N LYS A 110 14.58 1.22 -0.96
CA LYS A 110 15.91 1.79 -0.69
C LYS A 110 15.83 2.79 0.47
N LYS A 111 16.77 2.71 1.42
CA LYS A 111 16.94 3.71 2.48
C LYS A 111 17.54 5.00 1.88
N PRO A 112 17.09 6.20 2.29
CA PRO A 112 17.74 7.46 1.92
C PRO A 112 19.22 7.41 2.34
N GLY A 113 20.13 7.44 1.36
CA GLY A 113 21.58 7.46 1.59
C GLY A 113 22.37 6.23 1.13
N GLU A 114 21.72 5.16 0.66
CA GLU A 114 22.43 4.04 0.01
C GLU A 114 22.66 4.35 -1.48
N ALA A 115 23.89 4.71 -1.83
CA ALA A 115 24.32 4.91 -3.22
C ALA A 115 24.25 3.60 -4.01
N GLU A 116 23.92 3.70 -5.30
CA GLU A 116 23.99 2.58 -6.24
C GLU A 116 25.42 2.03 -6.31
N LYS A 117 25.54 0.71 -6.17
CA LYS A 117 26.76 -0.02 -6.52
C LYS A 117 26.72 -0.40 -8.00
#